data_AF-A0A2V9Q288-F1
#
_entry.id   AF-A0A2V9Q288-F1
#
_cell.length_a   1.000
_cell.length_b   1.000
_cell.length_c   1.000
_cell.angle_alpha   90.00
_cell.angle_beta   90.00
_cell.angle_gamma   90.00
#
_symmetry.space_group_name_H-M   'P 1'
#
loop_
_entity.id
_entity.type
_entity.pdbx_description
1 polymer ?
#
loop_
_entity_poly.entity_id
_entity_poly.type
_entity_poly.pdbx_seq_one_letter_code
_entity_poly.pdbx_strand_id
1 'polypeptide(L)'
;MALLDRKKGVNEGWIFPSKRARSGHITDREVSKQWLEAKRLAGVPESVVLYCARHRFSTDAMEGTGNVMAVMDAMGHGSVNTTRIYTHSNVQQIREAIERRNQLSTKPVEAVQKLATKVATVA
;
A
#
# COMPACT_ATOMS: atom_id res chain seq x y z
N MET A 1 -16.34 0.59 -10.01
CA MET A 1 -17.67 1.06 -9.57
C MET A 1 -17.73 1.31 -8.06
N ALA A 2 -17.35 0.34 -7.22
CA ALA A 2 -17.39 0.49 -5.76
C ALA A 2 -16.72 1.76 -5.18
N LEU A 3 -15.60 2.23 -5.75
CA LEU A 3 -14.95 3.48 -5.28
C LEU A 3 -15.75 4.74 -5.64
N LEU A 4 -16.33 4.79 -6.84
CA LEU A 4 -17.16 5.92 -7.26
C LEU A 4 -18.44 6.00 -6.41
N ASP A 5 -18.99 4.85 -6.02
CA ASP A 5 -20.11 4.80 -5.09
C ASP A 5 -19.71 5.28 -3.68
N ARG A 6 -18.51 4.95 -3.20
CA ARG A 6 -17.97 5.46 -1.92
C ARG A 6 -17.71 6.97 -1.92
N LYS A 7 -17.49 7.60 -3.08
CA LYS A 7 -17.33 9.05 -3.20
C LYS A 7 -18.66 9.80 -3.10
N LYS A 8 -19.80 9.14 -3.30
CA LYS A 8 -21.13 9.80 -3.22
C LYS A 8 -21.31 10.39 -1.82
N GLY A 9 -21.48 11.71 -1.73
CA GLY A 9 -21.68 12.44 -0.47
C GLY A 9 -20.40 12.96 0.19
N VAL A 10 -19.22 12.73 -0.40
CA VAL A 10 -17.94 13.24 0.10
C VAL A 10 -17.46 14.39 -0.79
N ASN A 11 -17.32 15.60 -0.21
CA ASN A 11 -16.87 16.81 -0.92
C ASN A 11 -15.35 16.91 -1.06
N GLU A 12 -14.62 15.87 -0.65
CA GLU A 12 -13.17 15.83 -0.67
C GLU A 12 -12.65 15.27 -2.01
N GLY A 13 -11.48 15.75 -2.43
CA GLY A 13 -10.77 15.25 -3.60
C GLY A 13 -10.20 13.84 -3.39
N TRP A 14 -9.83 13.18 -4.48
CA TRP A 14 -9.08 11.92 -4.39
C TRP A 14 -7.64 12.20 -3.93
N ILE A 15 -7.09 11.36 -3.03
CA ILE A 15 -5.67 11.44 -2.62
C ILE A 15 -4.74 11.18 -3.83
N PHE A 16 -5.15 10.26 -4.71
CA PHE A 16 -4.46 9.97 -5.96
C PHE A 16 -5.34 10.36 -7.16
N PRO A 17 -5.44 11.66 -7.47
CA PRO A 17 -6.25 12.13 -8.58
C PRO A 17 -5.57 11.79 -9.92
N SER A 18 -6.38 11.56 -10.94
CA SER A 18 -5.87 11.40 -12.31
C SER A 18 -6.67 12.27 -13.27
N LYS A 19 -5.98 13.17 -13.98
CA LYS A 19 -6.59 14.06 -14.98
C LYS A 19 -7.00 13.31 -16.26
N ARG A 20 -6.33 12.18 -16.55
CA ARG A 20 -6.53 11.40 -17.79
C ARG A 20 -7.56 10.27 -17.62
N ALA A 21 -7.76 9.78 -16.40
CA ALA A 21 -8.71 8.70 -16.16
C ALA A 21 -10.13 9.25 -16.09
N ARG A 22 -11.06 8.60 -16.81
CA ARG A 22 -12.50 8.94 -16.75
C ARG A 22 -13.08 8.87 -15.32
N SER A 23 -12.49 8.04 -14.46
CA SER A 23 -12.87 7.90 -13.05
C SER A 23 -12.42 9.08 -12.17
N GLY A 24 -11.55 9.96 -12.67
CA GLY A 24 -10.98 11.09 -11.92
C GLY A 24 -9.94 10.68 -10.85
N HIS A 25 -9.58 9.40 -10.76
CA HIS A 25 -8.59 8.86 -9.83
C HIS A 25 -7.68 7.85 -10.53
N ILE A 26 -6.55 7.51 -9.90
CA ILE A 26 -5.62 6.51 -10.41
C ILE A 26 -6.33 5.18 -10.70
N THR A 27 -5.98 4.54 -11.82
CA THR A 27 -6.54 3.25 -12.23
C THR A 27 -5.56 2.13 -11.94
N ASP A 28 -6.06 0.90 -11.80
CA ASP A 28 -5.23 -0.29 -11.56
C ASP A 28 -4.15 -0.48 -12.63
N ARG A 29 -4.48 -0.13 -13.88
CA ARG A 29 -3.52 -0.13 -15.00
C ARG A 29 -2.38 0.86 -14.78
N GLU A 30 -2.69 2.07 -14.31
CA GLU A 30 -1.66 3.08 -14.04
C GLU A 30 -0.78 2.65 -12.86
N VAL A 31 -1.37 2.13 -11.77
CA VAL A 31 -0.58 1.57 -10.65
C VAL A 31 0.35 0.46 -11.13
N SER A 32 -0.16 -0.46 -11.95
CA SER A 32 0.63 -1.57 -12.50
C SER A 32 1.79 -1.08 -13.38
N LYS A 33 1.55 -0.05 -14.20
CA LYS A 33 2.58 0.58 -15.03
C LYS A 33 3.66 1.25 -14.18
N GLN A 34 3.26 2.05 -13.18
CA GLN A 34 4.19 2.73 -12.27
C GLN A 34 5.03 1.72 -11.48
N TRP A 35 4.42 0.61 -11.04
CA TRP A 35 5.11 -0.49 -10.39
C TRP A 35 6.19 -1.13 -11.28
N LEU A 36 5.87 -1.40 -12.54
CA LEU A 36 6.83 -1.98 -13.48
C LEU A 36 8.06 -1.06 -13.67
N GLU A 37 7.83 0.24 -13.80
CA GLU A 37 8.92 1.21 -13.93
C GLU A 37 9.75 1.31 -12.65
N ALA A 38 9.10 1.36 -11.48
CA ALA A 38 9.79 1.35 -10.20
C ALA A 38 10.67 0.11 -10.01
N LYS A 39 10.18 -1.07 -10.39
CA LYS A 39 10.96 -2.32 -10.37
C LYS A 39 12.18 -2.25 -11.26
N ARG A 40 12.00 -1.79 -12.50
CA ARG A 40 13.08 -1.65 -13.48
C ARG A 40 14.19 -0.75 -12.93
N LEU A 41 13.81 0.35 -12.29
CA LEU A 41 14.74 1.30 -11.70
C LEU A 41 15.42 0.77 -10.43
N ALA A 42 14.73 -0.06 -9.66
CA ALA A 42 15.27 -0.69 -8.46
C ALA A 42 16.08 -1.98 -8.72
N GLY A 43 16.16 -2.46 -9.96
CA GLY A 43 16.85 -3.71 -10.30
C GLY A 43 16.18 -4.97 -9.72
N VAL A 44 14.86 -4.92 -9.48
CA VAL A 44 14.11 -6.03 -8.88
C VAL A 44 13.71 -7.05 -9.95
N PRO A 45 13.77 -8.37 -9.67
CA PRO A 45 13.40 -9.41 -10.63
C PRO A 45 11.99 -9.25 -11.22
N GLU A 46 11.81 -9.69 -12.47
CA GLU A 46 10.51 -9.62 -13.15
C GLU A 46 9.41 -10.43 -12.44
N SER A 47 9.78 -11.51 -11.76
CA SER A 47 8.85 -12.35 -10.97
C SER A 47 8.15 -11.61 -9.82
N VAL A 48 8.72 -10.49 -9.33
CA VAL A 48 8.14 -9.74 -8.22
C VAL A 48 6.98 -8.89 -8.71
N VAL A 49 5.74 -9.30 -8.48
CA VAL A 49 4.54 -8.52 -8.86
C VAL A 49 4.04 -7.66 -7.70
N LEU A 50 3.13 -6.74 -7.98
CA LEU A 50 2.59 -5.81 -6.97
C LEU A 50 1.97 -6.56 -5.76
N TYR A 51 1.36 -7.72 -6.01
CA TYR A 51 0.79 -8.56 -4.95
C TYR A 51 1.86 -9.13 -3.99
N CYS A 52 3.10 -9.33 -4.44
CA CYS A 52 4.21 -9.73 -3.57
C CYS A 52 4.52 -8.65 -2.52
N ALA A 53 4.34 -7.37 -2.86
CA ALA A 53 4.51 -6.28 -1.89
C ALA A 53 3.46 -6.35 -0.77
N ARG A 54 2.22 -6.69 -1.11
CA ARG A 54 1.16 -6.94 -0.11
C ARG A 54 1.50 -8.14 0.78
N HIS A 55 1.98 -9.24 0.21
CA HIS A 55 2.41 -10.40 0.99
C HIS A 55 3.56 -10.07 1.94
N ARG A 56 4.56 -9.32 1.45
CA ARG A 56 5.69 -8.92 2.28
C ARG A 56 5.24 -8.09 3.47
N PHE A 57 4.29 -7.18 3.27
CA PHE A 57 3.66 -6.44 4.35
C PHE A 57 3.02 -7.37 5.39
N SER A 58 2.26 -8.38 4.95
CA SER A 58 1.63 -9.34 5.86
C SER A 58 2.64 -10.12 6.70
N THR A 59 3.73 -10.59 6.08
CA THR A 59 4.81 -11.29 6.79
C THR A 59 5.47 -10.37 7.80
N ASP A 60 5.87 -9.15 7.40
CA ASP A 60 6.54 -8.22 8.30
C ASP A 60 5.62 -7.81 9.48
N ALA A 61 4.32 -7.60 9.20
CA ALA A 61 3.34 -7.27 10.21
C ALA A 61 3.07 -8.45 11.17
N MET A 62 3.07 -9.68 10.64
CA MET A 62 2.94 -10.89 11.45
C MET A 62 4.18 -11.09 12.34
N GLU A 63 5.38 -10.95 11.80
CA GLU A 63 6.63 -11.08 12.57
C GLU A 63 6.72 -10.05 13.70
N GLY A 64 6.26 -8.82 13.45
CA GLY A 64 6.31 -7.75 14.45
C GLY A 64 5.19 -7.76 15.49
N THR A 65 4.05 -8.41 15.22
CA THR A 65 2.88 -8.36 16.13
C THR A 65 2.40 -9.73 16.63
N GLY A 66 2.68 -10.81 15.91
CA GLY A 66 2.14 -12.14 16.19
C GLY A 66 0.61 -12.25 16.12
N ASN A 67 -0.09 -11.21 15.67
CA ASN A 67 -1.54 -11.11 15.73
C ASN A 67 -2.16 -11.19 14.34
N VAL A 68 -2.57 -12.41 13.95
CA VAL A 68 -3.18 -12.70 12.65
C VAL A 68 -4.41 -11.83 12.39
N MET A 69 -5.23 -11.58 13.42
CA MET A 69 -6.46 -10.78 13.30
C MET A 69 -6.14 -9.32 13.00
N ALA A 70 -5.15 -8.73 13.68
CA ALA A 70 -4.71 -7.36 13.42
C ALA A 70 -4.10 -7.22 12.01
N VAL A 71 -3.37 -8.23 11.52
CA VAL A 71 -2.82 -8.25 10.15
C VAL A 71 -3.95 -8.33 9.11
N MET A 72 -4.93 -9.20 9.29
CA MET A 72 -6.07 -9.32 8.37
C MET A 72 -6.89 -8.03 8.29
N ASP A 73 -7.06 -7.37 9.44
CA ASP A 73 -7.73 -6.07 9.54
C ASP A 73 -6.98 -4.98 8.78
N ALA A 74 -5.66 -4.90 8.95
CA ALA A 74 -4.81 -3.96 8.23
C ALA A 74 -4.81 -4.18 6.71
N MET A 75 -4.95 -5.41 6.26
CA MET A 75 -5.06 -5.76 4.83
C MET A 75 -6.44 -5.46 4.23
N GLY A 76 -7.44 -5.19 5.06
CA GLY A 76 -8.80 -4.87 4.62
C GLY A 76 -9.56 -6.07 4.07
N HIS A 77 -9.26 -7.29 4.55
CA HIS A 77 -10.05 -8.47 4.17
C HIS A 77 -11.50 -8.31 4.69
N GLY A 78 -12.44 -8.06 3.78
CA GLY A 78 -13.86 -7.82 4.06
C GLY A 78 -14.67 -9.04 4.54
N SER A 79 -14.00 -10.13 4.88
CA SER A 79 -14.61 -11.38 5.35
C SER A 79 -13.72 -11.97 6.45
N VAL A 80 -13.75 -11.35 7.62
CA VAL A 80 -13.32 -12.03 8.85
C VAL A 80 -14.63 -12.46 9.51
N ASN A 81 -14.85 -13.78 9.57
CA ASN A 81 -16.04 -14.42 10.15
C ASN A 81 -16.40 -13.80 11.51
N THR A 82 -17.69 -13.84 11.83
CA THR A 82 -18.49 -13.18 12.89
C THR A 82 -17.97 -13.21 14.35
N THR A 83 -16.73 -13.62 14.59
CA THR A 83 -16.04 -13.68 15.90
C THR A 83 -15.20 -12.42 16.21
N ARG A 84 -15.11 -11.48 15.26
CA ARG A 84 -14.29 -10.24 15.37
C ARG A 84 -14.71 -9.29 16.50
N ILE A 85 -15.92 -9.46 17.05
CA ILE A 85 -16.43 -8.67 18.17
C ILE A 85 -15.68 -9.01 19.48
N TYR A 86 -14.98 -10.14 19.55
CA TYR A 86 -14.28 -10.60 20.76
C TYR A 86 -12.76 -10.37 20.76
N THR A 87 -12.20 -9.76 19.72
CA THR A 87 -10.76 -9.50 19.66
C THR A 87 -10.53 -8.03 19.31
N HIS A 88 -10.05 -7.24 20.27
CA HIS A 88 -9.63 -5.87 20.01
C HIS A 88 -8.41 -5.87 19.09
N SER A 89 -8.64 -5.79 17.79
CA SER A 89 -7.58 -5.63 16.79
C SER A 89 -6.95 -4.26 16.94
N ASN A 90 -5.82 -4.20 17.64
CA ASN A 90 -5.10 -2.97 17.86
C ASN A 90 -4.24 -2.62 16.64
N VAL A 91 -4.82 -1.84 15.72
CA VAL A 91 -4.13 -1.32 14.52
C VAL A 91 -2.84 -0.56 14.88
N GLN A 92 -2.73 -0.01 16.09
CA GLN A 92 -1.51 0.67 16.55
C GLN A 92 -0.31 -0.28 16.66
N GLN A 93 -0.53 -1.53 17.08
CA GLN A 93 0.56 -2.51 17.17
C GLN A 93 1.16 -2.82 15.79
N ILE A 94 0.30 -2.91 14.76
CA ILE A 94 0.75 -3.09 13.37
C ILE A 94 1.56 -1.88 12.92
N ARG A 95 1.08 -0.67 13.22
CA ARG A 95 1.78 0.57 12.89
C ARG A 95 3.17 0.61 13.52
N GLU A 96 3.26 0.41 14.82
CA GLU A 96 4.52 0.42 15.57
C GLU A 96 5.51 -0.63 15.06
N ALA A 97 5.02 -1.85 14.77
CA ALA A 97 5.83 -2.93 14.22
C ALA A 97 6.44 -2.55 12.87
N ILE A 98 5.63 -1.98 11.96
CA ILE A 98 6.09 -1.57 10.64
C ILE A 98 7.02 -0.35 10.71
N GLU A 99 6.71 0.63 11.57
CA GLU A 99 7.58 1.79 11.80
C GLU A 99 8.96 1.37 12.35
N ARG A 100 8.99 0.47 13.34
CA ARG A 100 10.23 -0.10 13.87
C ARG A 100 11.03 -0.83 12.78
N ARG A 101 10.38 -1.67 11.97
CA ARG A 101 11.03 -2.33 10.83
C ARG A 101 11.63 -1.33 9.85
N ASN A 102 10.91 -0.26 9.54
CA ASN A 102 11.38 0.78 8.62
C ASN A 102 12.62 1.50 9.15
N GLN A 103 12.69 1.74 10.46
CA GLN A 103 13.86 2.33 11.11
C GLN A 103 15.08 1.41 11.12
N LEU A 104 14.90 0.09 11.07
CA LEU A 104 15.99 -0.89 10.99
C LEU A 104 16.50 -1.11 9.56
N SER A 105 15.72 -0.74 8.56
CA SER A 105 16.04 -0.92 7.13
C SER A 105 16.86 0.25 6.54
N THR A 106 17.69 0.91 7.34
CA THR A 106 18.42 2.17 7.04
C THR A 106 19.54 2.08 5.99
N LYS A 107 19.44 1.20 4.98
CA LYS A 107 20.14 1.45 3.71
C LYS A 107 19.24 2.37 2.87
N PRO A 108 19.60 3.65 2.72
CA PRO A 108 18.61 4.70 2.52
C PRO A 108 18.03 4.69 1.10
N VAL A 109 16.71 4.79 1.02
CA VAL A 109 15.88 5.92 0.52
C VAL A 109 16.50 6.93 -0.48
N GLU A 110 17.81 7.02 -0.66
CA GLU A 110 18.47 7.84 -1.69
C GLU A 110 18.03 7.47 -3.12
N ALA A 111 17.76 6.18 -3.37
CA ALA A 111 17.24 5.72 -4.65
C ALA A 111 15.83 6.28 -4.92
N VAL A 112 14.96 6.32 -3.90
CA VAL A 112 13.58 6.83 -4.01
C VAL A 112 13.58 8.36 -4.11
N GLN A 113 14.47 9.06 -3.39
CA GLN A 113 14.63 10.51 -3.49
C GLN A 113 15.08 10.94 -4.90
N LYS A 114 16.03 10.22 -5.51
CA LYS A 114 16.47 10.46 -6.90
C LYS A 114 15.36 10.17 -7.92
N LEU A 115 14.49 9.20 -7.63
CA LEU A 115 13.34 8.85 -8.46
C LEU A 115 12.23 9.90 -8.43
N ALA A 116 11.90 10.42 -7.24
CA ALA A 116 10.91 11.49 -7.07
C ALA A 116 11.28 12.76 -7.84
N THR A 117 12.57 13.12 -7.86
CA THR A 117 13.08 14.28 -8.62
C THR A 117 12.95 14.09 -10.13
N LYS A 118 13.12 12.85 -10.65
CA LYS A 118 13.09 12.57 -12.09
C LYS A 118 11.67 12.51 -12.66
N VAL A 119 10.69 12.07 -11.88
CA VAL A 119 9.27 12.05 -12.28
C VAL A 119 8.67 13.47 -12.27
N ALA A 120 9.14 14.35 -11.39
CA ALA A 120 8.71 15.75 -11.35
C ALA A 120 9.18 16.59 -12.56
N THR A 121 10.23 16.17 -13.27
CA THR A 121 10.74 16.88 -14.47
C THR A 121 10.06 16.44 -15.78
N VAL A 122 9.21 15.40 -15.77
CA VAL A 122 8.56 14.82 -16.97
C VAL A 122 7.04 15.07 -16.99
N ALA A 123 6.52 15.91 -16.10
CA ALA A 123 5.13 16.36 -16.08
C ALA A 123 5.02 17.83 -16.46
#